data_AF-A0A9D5CW10-F1
#
_entry.id   AF-A0A9D5CW10-F1
#
_cell.length_a   1.000
_cell.length_b   1.000
_cell.length_c   1.000
_cell.angle_alpha   90.00
_cell.angle_beta   90.00
_cell.angle_gamma   90.00
#
_symmetry.space_group_name_H-M   'P 1'
#
loop_
_entity.id
_entity.type
_entity.pdbx_description
1 polymer ?
#
loop_
_entity_poly.entity_id
_entity_poly.type
_entity_poly.pdbx_seq_one_letter_code
_entity_poly.pdbx_strand_id
1 'polypeptide(L)'
;MKYGEILHFSHPHKLRFEYVEVPFKCDGCKEVGIGSRFKCSVCDYDLHKHCALPAAGTMVRHPFYSKCVFQFMARPPGVVPRFCNACEKDVNGFVYHCTSCGFDLHPCCANLPHVLDAGDLRLYLYQVGGACHRCGRKGRSWTYRSSCKKYNLHVSCVMEMLVDSWHDIYFGGGGGTTVSKGFMGNNTNKIPSIRGAKINHHRSKGKVKRCCELAGLALQFIISAVLGDPTTIIAGVIGSFIARG
;
A
#
# COMPACT_ATOMS: atom_id res chain seq x y z
N MET A 1 13.19 -10.60 17.74
CA MET A 1 12.02 -10.61 18.63
C MET A 1 10.96 -11.51 18.00
N LYS A 2 10.53 -12.58 18.68
CA LYS A 2 9.35 -13.34 18.25
C LYS A 2 8.13 -12.49 18.62
N TYR A 3 7.40 -11.96 17.64
CA TYR A 3 6.17 -11.24 17.92
C TYR A 3 5.16 -12.25 18.49
N GLY A 4 4.78 -12.08 19.76
CA GLY A 4 3.79 -12.90 20.45
C GLY A 4 2.40 -12.28 20.42
N GLU A 5 1.63 -12.52 21.47
CA GLU A 5 0.37 -11.79 21.72
C GLU A 5 0.63 -10.45 22.40
N ILE A 6 -0.19 -9.45 22.08
CA ILE A 6 -0.15 -8.13 22.72
C ILE A 6 -1.54 -7.73 23.23
N LEU A 7 -1.56 -6.94 24.31
CA LEU A 7 -2.72 -6.12 24.67
C LEU A 7 -2.55 -4.76 24.01
N HIS A 8 -3.59 -4.28 23.32
CA HIS A 8 -3.53 -3.02 22.59
C HIS A 8 -4.55 -2.03 23.16
N PHE A 9 -4.17 -0.77 23.34
CA PHE A 9 -5.02 0.25 23.98
C PHE A 9 -6.37 0.47 23.26
N SER A 10 -6.46 0.12 21.98
CA SER A 10 -7.65 0.35 21.17
C SER A 10 -8.64 -0.81 21.14
N HIS A 11 -8.28 -1.95 21.73
CA HIS A 11 -9.09 -3.16 21.64
C HIS A 11 -8.94 -4.03 22.91
N PRO A 12 -10.04 -4.52 23.50
CA PRO A 12 -10.00 -5.21 24.80
C PRO A 12 -9.36 -6.61 24.76
N HIS A 13 -9.42 -7.31 23.62
CA HIS A 13 -8.84 -8.65 23.49
C HIS A 13 -7.37 -8.60 23.10
N LYS A 14 -6.66 -9.70 23.40
CA LYS A 14 -5.30 -9.90 22.91
C LYS A 14 -5.27 -10.01 21.39
N LEU A 15 -4.25 -9.41 20.79
CA LEU A 15 -3.96 -9.51 19.38
C LEU A 15 -2.75 -10.40 19.17
N ARG A 16 -2.87 -11.38 18.28
CA ARG A 16 -1.79 -12.30 17.92
C ARG A 16 -1.12 -11.81 16.64
N PHE A 17 0.21 -11.82 16.62
CA PHE A 17 0.95 -11.60 15.39
C PHE A 17 0.78 -12.79 14.44
N GLU A 18 0.47 -12.50 13.18
CA GLU A 18 0.41 -13.51 12.12
C GLU A 18 0.81 -12.90 10.78
N TYR A 19 1.12 -13.79 9.83
CA TYR A 19 1.42 -13.45 8.45
C TYR A 19 0.32 -14.02 7.56
N VAL A 20 -0.31 -13.17 6.75
CA VAL A 20 -1.35 -13.59 5.82
C VAL A 20 -1.09 -13.02 4.43
N GLU A 21 -1.20 -13.85 3.41
CA GLU A 21 -1.04 -13.40 2.02
C GLU A 21 -2.30 -12.71 1.48
N VAL A 22 -3.40 -12.68 2.24
CA VAL A 22 -4.65 -12.01 1.84
C VAL A 22 -4.67 -10.55 2.34
N PRO A 23 -5.22 -9.61 1.54
CA PRO A 23 -5.43 -8.24 1.99
C PRO A 23 -6.35 -8.18 3.21
N PHE A 24 -6.06 -7.25 4.11
CA PHE A 24 -6.90 -6.95 5.27
C PHE A 24 -7.01 -5.45 5.49
N LYS A 25 -8.14 -5.00 6.02
CA LYS A 25 -8.31 -3.60 6.43
C LYS A 25 -7.82 -3.43 7.86
N CYS A 26 -6.95 -2.46 8.09
CA CYS A 26 -6.51 -2.13 9.44
C CYS A 26 -7.58 -1.32 10.18
N ASP A 27 -8.03 -1.79 11.34
CA ASP A 27 -8.99 -1.08 12.18
C ASP A 27 -8.42 0.15 12.87
N GLY A 28 -7.09 0.24 12.96
CA GLY A 28 -6.41 1.39 13.51
C GLY A 28 -6.43 2.57 12.55
N CYS A 29 -5.64 2.50 11.48
CA CYS A 29 -5.47 3.61 10.52
C CYS A 29 -6.48 3.62 9.37
N LYS A 30 -7.31 2.57 9.24
CA LYS A 30 -8.32 2.39 8.18
C LYS A 30 -7.79 2.17 6.76
N GLU A 31 -6.46 2.09 6.59
CA GLU A 31 -5.82 1.70 5.33
C GLU A 31 -5.74 0.17 5.17
N VAL A 32 -5.60 -0.28 3.93
CA VAL A 32 -5.41 -1.71 3.63
C VAL A 32 -3.96 -2.12 3.83
N GLY A 33 -3.72 -3.36 4.25
CA GLY A 33 -2.41 -3.99 4.31
C GLY A 33 -2.43 -5.42 3.81
N ILE A 34 -1.25 -6.02 3.71
CA ILE A 34 -1.02 -7.42 3.38
C ILE A 34 0.18 -7.93 4.20
N GLY A 35 0.29 -9.25 4.39
CA GLY A 35 1.38 -9.88 5.10
C GLY A 35 1.24 -9.77 6.62
N SER A 36 2.22 -9.11 7.25
CA SER A 36 2.35 -9.06 8.71
C SER A 36 1.26 -8.20 9.38
N ARG A 37 0.45 -8.83 10.24
CA ARG A 37 -0.61 -8.15 11.00
C ARG A 37 -0.73 -8.64 12.43
N PHE A 38 -1.46 -7.89 13.24
CA PHE A 38 -1.93 -8.31 14.55
C PHE A 38 -3.44 -8.51 14.48
N LYS A 39 -3.90 -9.75 14.66
CA LYS A 39 -5.32 -10.13 14.59
C LYS A 39 -5.86 -10.55 15.94
N CYS A 40 -7.07 -10.14 16.27
CA CYS A 40 -7.83 -10.69 17.39
C CYS A 40 -8.34 -12.10 17.06
N SER A 41 -8.13 -13.06 17.96
CA SER A 41 -8.66 -14.43 17.80
C SER A 41 -10.15 -14.55 18.13
N VAL A 42 -10.74 -13.55 18.77
CA VAL A 42 -12.13 -13.56 19.28
C VAL A 42 -13.10 -12.83 18.35
N CYS A 43 -12.63 -11.79 17.65
CA CYS A 43 -13.48 -10.98 16.77
C CYS A 43 -12.69 -10.51 15.54
N ASP A 44 -13.39 -9.93 14.57
CA ASP A 44 -12.77 -9.43 13.34
C ASP A 44 -12.14 -8.05 13.58
N TYR A 45 -10.98 -8.07 14.25
CA TYR A 45 -10.19 -6.87 14.52
C TYR A 45 -8.75 -7.09 14.08
N ASP A 46 -8.26 -6.21 13.21
CA ASP A 46 -6.97 -6.35 12.55
C ASP A 46 -6.19 -5.04 12.59
N LEU A 47 -4.90 -5.12 12.97
CA LEU A 47 -4.00 -3.98 12.93
C LEU A 47 -2.78 -4.29 12.06
N HIS A 48 -2.34 -3.30 11.26
CA HIS A 48 -0.98 -3.33 10.74
C HIS A 48 0.02 -3.44 11.89
N LYS A 49 1.18 -4.05 11.63
CA LYS A 49 2.29 -4.07 12.58
C LYS A 49 2.62 -2.70 13.17
N HIS A 50 2.68 -1.66 12.34
CA HIS A 50 2.98 -0.28 12.77
C HIS A 50 1.81 0.43 13.50
N CYS A 51 0.58 -0.10 13.39
CA CYS A 51 -0.57 0.37 14.17
C CYS A 51 -0.68 -0.33 15.53
N ALA A 52 -0.28 -1.60 15.57
CA ALA A 52 -0.22 -2.41 16.78
C ALA A 52 0.95 -2.01 17.68
N LEU A 53 2.09 -1.71 17.07
CA LEU A 53 3.33 -1.32 17.71
C LEU A 53 3.79 0.03 17.14
N PRO A 54 3.16 1.15 17.55
CA PRO A 54 3.71 2.47 17.22
C PRO A 54 5.16 2.54 17.73
N ALA A 55 6.00 3.32 17.05
CA ALA A 55 7.43 3.38 17.33
C ALA A 55 7.71 3.64 18.82
N ALA A 56 8.89 3.24 19.31
CA ALA A 56 9.27 3.38 20.71
C ALA A 56 9.17 4.85 21.14
N GLY A 57 8.19 5.14 21.98
CA GLY A 57 7.74 6.51 22.23
C GLY A 57 6.75 6.94 21.16
N THR A 58 5.55 7.33 21.57
CA THR A 58 4.44 7.82 20.73
C THR A 58 4.78 9.02 19.85
N MET A 59 6.06 9.36 19.66
CA MET A 59 6.58 10.44 18.86
C MET A 59 7.57 9.93 17.83
N VAL A 60 7.42 10.36 16.57
CA VAL A 60 8.36 10.04 15.48
C VAL A 60 8.86 11.31 14.81
N ARG A 61 10.10 11.26 14.32
CA ARG A 61 10.67 12.28 13.43
C ARG A 61 10.83 11.65 12.05
N HIS A 62 10.39 12.35 11.02
CA HIS A 62 10.51 11.88 9.65
C HIS A 62 11.57 12.71 8.90
N PRO A 63 12.48 12.12 8.10
CA PRO A 63 13.54 12.85 7.41
C PRO A 63 13.06 14.01 6.52
N PHE A 64 11.88 13.87 5.89
CA PHE A 64 11.29 14.94 5.07
C PHE A 64 10.73 16.12 5.87
N TYR A 65 10.59 15.97 7.18
CA TYR A 65 10.04 16.96 8.07
C TYR A 65 10.98 17.17 9.27
N SER A 66 12.20 17.61 9.00
CA SER A 66 13.26 17.75 10.01
C SER A 66 12.89 18.64 11.21
N LYS A 67 11.97 19.60 11.00
CA LYS A 67 11.44 20.51 12.03
C LYS A 67 10.20 19.98 12.75
N CYS A 68 9.66 18.84 12.34
CA CYS A 68 8.45 18.26 12.90
C CYS A 68 8.76 17.15 13.89
N VAL A 69 7.94 17.09 14.94
CA VAL A 69 7.78 15.91 15.78
C VAL A 69 6.32 15.49 15.63
N PHE A 70 6.10 14.26 15.19
CA PHE A 70 4.75 13.73 15.01
C PHE A 70 4.37 12.89 16.20
N GLN A 71 3.28 13.24 16.86
CA GLN A 71 2.69 12.47 17.94
C GLN A 71 1.64 11.50 17.39
N PHE A 72 1.70 10.26 17.85
CA PHE A 72 0.70 9.25 17.58
C PHE A 72 -0.60 9.60 18.32
N MET A 73 -1.71 9.58 17.59
CA MET A 73 -3.06 9.80 18.10
C MET A 73 -3.98 8.70 17.59
N ALA A 74 -4.90 8.24 18.44
CA ALA A 74 -5.89 7.24 18.05
C ALA A 74 -6.95 7.78 17.08
N ARG A 75 -7.10 9.12 17.02
CA ARG A 75 -8.00 9.84 16.12
C ARG A 75 -7.33 11.14 15.67
N PRO A 76 -7.63 11.63 14.46
CA PRO A 76 -7.18 12.94 14.02
C PRO A 76 -7.72 14.06 14.93
N PRO A 77 -6.96 15.14 15.12
CA PRO A 77 -7.41 16.29 15.91
C PRO A 77 -8.43 17.14 15.16
N GLY A 78 -9.41 17.66 15.89
CA GLY A 78 -10.46 18.53 15.36
C GLY A 78 -11.56 17.78 14.61
N VAL A 79 -12.46 18.54 13.97
CA VAL A 79 -13.64 18.02 13.24
C VAL A 79 -13.50 18.14 11.72
N VAL A 80 -12.43 18.79 11.27
CA VAL A 80 -12.20 19.06 9.84
C VAL A 80 -11.56 17.83 9.20
N PRO A 81 -11.98 17.42 7.98
CA PRO A 81 -11.32 16.33 7.26
C PRO A 81 -9.81 16.59 7.13
N ARG A 82 -9.02 15.53 7.35
CA ARG A 82 -7.56 15.57 7.32
C ARG A 82 -7.04 14.55 6.32
N PHE A 83 -5.92 14.87 5.70
CA PHE A 83 -5.31 14.03 4.66
C PHE A 83 -3.86 13.74 5.02
N CYS A 84 -3.42 12.53 4.70
CA CYS A 84 -2.05 12.12 4.91
C CYS A 84 -1.12 12.84 3.92
N ASN A 85 -0.11 13.55 4.43
CA ASN A 85 0.84 14.28 3.60
C ASN A 85 1.77 13.38 2.75
N ALA A 86 1.72 12.05 2.95
CA ALA A 86 2.49 11.10 2.15
C ALA A 86 1.70 10.52 0.98
N CYS A 87 0.45 10.11 1.21
CA CYS A 87 -0.37 9.41 0.22
C CYS A 87 -1.62 10.17 -0.22
N GLU A 88 -1.84 11.38 0.29
CA GLU A 88 -2.99 12.25 0.00
C GLU A 88 -4.37 11.67 0.35
N LYS A 89 -4.44 10.47 0.93
CA LYS A 89 -5.70 9.85 1.37
C LYS A 89 -6.19 10.39 2.70
N ASP A 90 -7.49 10.22 2.94
CA ASP A 90 -8.17 10.57 4.18
C ASP A 90 -7.54 9.88 5.40
N VAL A 91 -7.46 10.64 6.50
CA VAL A 91 -7.05 10.12 7.81
C VAL A 91 -8.29 9.88 8.65
N ASN A 92 -8.70 8.61 8.73
CA ASN A 92 -9.96 8.20 9.38
C ASN A 92 -9.76 7.46 10.72
N GLY A 93 -8.55 7.46 11.27
CA GLY A 93 -8.22 6.71 12.48
C GLY A 93 -6.84 7.07 13.03
N PHE A 94 -6.06 6.05 13.36
CA PHE A 94 -4.71 6.24 13.90
C PHE A 94 -3.85 7.10 12.97
N VAL A 95 -3.18 8.08 13.56
CA VAL A 95 -2.41 9.10 12.85
C VAL A 95 -1.18 9.50 13.63
N TYR A 96 -0.12 9.83 12.91
CA TYR A 96 0.99 10.63 13.41
C TYR A 96 0.73 12.08 13.04
N HIS A 97 0.45 12.93 14.03
CA HIS A 97 0.10 14.33 13.86
C HIS A 97 1.21 15.24 14.38
N CYS A 98 1.62 16.24 13.61
CA CYS A 98 2.54 17.28 14.06
C CYS A 98 1.77 18.54 14.45
N THR A 99 1.68 18.83 15.74
CA THR A 99 0.91 19.98 16.27
C THR A 99 1.40 21.33 15.77
N SER A 100 2.72 21.49 15.53
CA SER A 100 3.29 22.77 15.10
C SER A 100 3.05 23.10 13.63
N CYS A 101 2.98 22.09 12.76
CA CYS A 101 2.82 22.28 11.32
C CYS A 101 1.46 21.85 10.78
N GLY A 102 0.68 21.11 11.57
CA GLY A 102 -0.60 20.53 11.15
C GLY A 102 -0.46 19.38 10.16
N PHE A 103 0.74 18.82 9.98
CA PHE A 103 0.96 17.68 9.09
C PHE A 103 0.49 16.37 9.72
N ASP A 104 -0.05 15.49 8.89
CA ASP A 104 -0.57 14.19 9.27
C ASP A 104 0.04 13.09 8.41
N LEU A 105 0.36 11.96 9.04
CA LEU A 105 0.84 10.76 8.38
C LEU A 105 0.09 9.54 8.92
N HIS A 106 -0.41 8.67 8.05
CA HIS A 106 -0.81 7.34 8.50
C HIS A 106 0.40 6.61 9.10
N PRO A 107 0.23 5.74 10.11
CA PRO A 107 1.30 4.92 10.64
C PRO A 107 2.04 4.09 9.59
N CYS A 108 1.34 3.53 8.60
CA CYS A 108 1.97 2.81 7.48
C CYS A 108 2.82 3.76 6.60
N CYS A 109 2.32 4.95 6.31
CA CYS A 109 3.03 5.96 5.51
C CYS A 109 4.29 6.49 6.20
N ALA A 110 4.20 6.76 7.51
CA ALA A 110 5.34 7.23 8.30
C ALA A 110 6.49 6.22 8.40
N ASN A 111 6.20 4.93 8.14
CA ASN A 111 7.17 3.84 8.15
C ASN A 111 7.59 3.39 6.75
N LEU A 112 7.21 4.12 5.69
CA LEU A 112 7.65 3.79 4.34
C LEU A 112 9.19 3.83 4.26
N PRO A 113 9.83 2.78 3.74
CA PRO A 113 11.28 2.72 3.63
C PRO A 113 11.79 3.79 2.66
N HIS A 114 12.81 4.53 3.08
CA HIS A 114 13.41 5.57 2.26
C HIS A 114 14.10 5.02 1.00
N VAL A 115 14.59 3.77 1.08
CA VAL A 115 15.24 3.07 -0.04
C VAL A 115 14.65 1.68 -0.14
N LEU A 116 14.26 1.28 -1.36
CA LEU A 116 13.93 -0.09 -1.72
C LEU A 116 15.04 -0.62 -2.60
N ASP A 117 15.72 -1.67 -2.15
CA ASP A 117 16.75 -2.37 -2.90
C ASP A 117 16.18 -3.68 -3.46
N ALA A 118 16.04 -3.73 -4.78
CA ALA A 118 15.52 -4.86 -5.56
C ALA A 118 16.63 -5.45 -6.46
N GLY A 119 17.87 -5.50 -5.96
CA GLY A 119 19.02 -5.98 -6.70
C GLY A 119 19.46 -4.98 -7.76
N ASP A 120 19.11 -5.23 -9.03
CA ASP A 120 19.46 -4.36 -10.15
C ASP A 120 18.66 -3.04 -10.17
N LEU A 121 17.66 -2.90 -9.30
CA LEU A 121 16.81 -1.72 -9.20
C LEU A 121 16.83 -1.17 -7.78
N ARG A 122 17.16 0.12 -7.65
CA ARG A 122 16.99 0.88 -6.42
C ARG A 122 15.95 1.97 -6.61
N LEU A 123 15.00 2.05 -5.69
CA LEU A 123 14.00 3.12 -5.62
C LEU A 123 14.24 3.94 -4.35
N TYR A 124 14.13 5.25 -4.50
CA TYR A 124 14.28 6.21 -3.40
C TYR A 124 12.96 6.93 -3.21
N LEU A 125 12.56 7.05 -1.95
CA LEU A 125 11.40 7.83 -1.57
C LEU A 125 11.77 9.33 -1.56
N TYR A 126 10.86 10.16 -2.05
CA TYR A 126 10.98 11.62 -2.05
C TYR A 126 9.67 12.24 -1.56
N GLN A 127 9.76 13.35 -0.84
CA GLN A 127 8.59 14.07 -0.34
C GLN A 127 7.70 14.61 -1.46
N VAL A 128 8.29 15.22 -2.48
CA VAL A 128 7.59 15.71 -3.67
C VAL A 128 8.48 15.42 -4.87
N GLY A 129 7.93 14.76 -5.89
CA GLY A 129 8.66 14.25 -7.03
C GLY A 129 8.45 15.01 -8.34
N GLY A 130 9.04 14.47 -9.41
CA GLY A 130 8.69 14.84 -10.79
C GLY A 130 7.32 14.28 -11.19
N ALA A 131 6.95 14.41 -12.47
CA ALA A 131 5.70 13.86 -12.98
C ALA A 131 5.60 12.34 -12.73
N CYS A 132 4.43 11.90 -12.26
CA CYS A 132 4.16 10.49 -12.03
C CYS A 132 3.81 9.78 -13.33
N HIS A 133 4.37 8.59 -13.55
CA HIS A 133 4.12 7.79 -14.74
C HIS A 133 2.67 7.29 -14.85
N ARG A 134 1.95 7.16 -13.73
CA ARG A 134 0.54 6.72 -13.73
C ARG A 134 -0.41 7.86 -14.11
N CYS A 135 -0.38 8.97 -13.37
CA CYS A 135 -1.36 10.05 -13.55
C CYS A 135 -0.88 11.19 -14.45
N GLY A 136 0.40 11.20 -14.85
CA GLY A 136 1.02 12.23 -15.70
C GLY A 136 1.26 13.58 -15.00
N ARG A 137 0.79 13.76 -13.77
CA ARG A 137 0.83 15.04 -13.04
C ARG A 137 1.97 15.06 -12.03
N LYS A 138 2.38 16.27 -11.64
CA LYS A 138 3.13 16.50 -10.39
C LYS A 138 2.12 16.58 -9.24
N GLY A 139 2.28 15.76 -8.21
CA GLY A 139 1.38 15.71 -7.04
C GLY A 139 2.08 16.18 -5.76
N ARG A 140 1.31 16.31 -4.66
CA ARG A 140 1.85 16.55 -3.31
C ARG A 140 2.15 15.24 -2.58
N SER A 141 1.66 14.11 -3.09
CA SER A 141 2.00 12.78 -2.62
C SER A 141 3.51 12.53 -2.76
N TRP A 142 4.05 11.83 -1.76
CA TRP A 142 5.38 11.27 -1.81
C TRP A 142 5.54 10.36 -3.01
N THR A 143 6.78 10.23 -3.44
CA THR A 143 7.12 9.61 -4.72
C THR A 143 8.24 8.63 -4.54
N TYR A 144 8.05 7.39 -5.00
CA TYR A 144 9.18 6.50 -5.25
C TYR A 144 9.75 6.73 -6.64
N ARG A 145 11.06 6.95 -6.71
CA ARG A 145 11.77 7.19 -7.96
C ARG A 145 12.98 6.27 -8.09
N SER A 146 13.18 5.68 -9.25
CA SER A 146 14.35 4.85 -9.52
C SER A 146 15.66 5.63 -9.62
N SER A 147 16.76 4.98 -9.27
CA SER A 147 18.13 5.49 -9.47
C SER A 147 18.37 5.95 -10.92
N CYS A 148 17.86 5.19 -11.90
CA CYS A 148 17.97 5.52 -13.33
C CYS A 148 16.99 6.61 -13.79
N LYS A 149 16.16 7.16 -12.87
CA LYS A 149 15.17 8.23 -13.10
C LYS A 149 14.05 7.88 -14.09
N LYS A 150 13.98 6.64 -14.58
CA LYS A 150 12.97 6.15 -15.53
C LYS A 150 11.65 5.75 -14.88
N TYR A 151 11.63 5.57 -13.56
CA TYR A 151 10.42 5.22 -12.82
C TYR A 151 10.18 6.26 -11.74
N ASN A 152 8.95 6.73 -11.68
CA ASN A 152 8.49 7.77 -10.76
C ASN A 152 6.99 7.53 -10.55
N LEU A 153 6.60 7.12 -9.35
CA LEU A 153 5.23 6.82 -8.98
C LEU A 153 4.90 7.48 -7.65
N HIS A 154 3.77 8.18 -7.60
CA HIS A 154 3.22 8.65 -6.34
C HIS A 154 2.80 7.46 -5.48
N VAL A 155 2.97 7.58 -4.17
CA VAL A 155 2.45 6.61 -3.19
C VAL A 155 0.92 6.52 -3.32
N SER A 156 0.23 7.65 -3.50
CA SER A 156 -1.22 7.70 -3.74
C SER A 156 -1.62 6.88 -4.97
N CYS A 157 -0.92 7.10 -6.09
CA CYS A 157 -1.16 6.38 -7.32
C CYS A 157 -0.91 4.87 -7.17
N VAL A 158 0.09 4.43 -6.41
CA VAL A 158 0.29 2.99 -6.18
C VAL A 158 -0.82 2.42 -5.30
N MET A 159 -1.25 3.14 -4.27
CA MET A 159 -2.36 2.70 -3.42
C MET A 159 -3.68 2.53 -4.19
N GLU A 160 -4.00 3.44 -5.09
CA GLU A 160 -5.19 3.35 -5.94
C GLU A 160 -5.11 2.18 -6.93
N MET A 161 -3.93 1.91 -7.53
CA MET A 161 -3.73 0.74 -8.40
C MET A 161 -4.13 -0.57 -7.71
N LEU A 162 -3.86 -0.66 -6.41
CA LEU A 162 -4.17 -1.84 -5.61
C LEU A 162 -5.66 -1.98 -5.37
N VAL A 163 -6.35 -0.88 -5.07
CA VAL A 163 -7.80 -0.87 -4.91
C VAL A 163 -8.47 -1.32 -6.22
N ASP A 164 -8.05 -0.77 -7.36
CA ASP A 164 -8.60 -1.13 -8.67
C ASP A 164 -8.36 -2.62 -8.99
N SER A 165 -7.14 -3.11 -8.73
CA SER A 165 -6.77 -4.52 -9.01
C SER A 165 -7.50 -5.50 -8.10
N TRP A 166 -7.77 -5.13 -6.85
CA TRP A 166 -8.52 -5.99 -5.93
C TRP A 166 -10.02 -6.01 -6.24
N HIS A 167 -10.60 -4.91 -6.73
CA HIS A 167 -11.96 -4.95 -7.27
C HIS A 167 -12.05 -5.97 -8.41
N ASP A 168 -11.07 -5.97 -9.31
CA ASP A 168 -11.01 -6.94 -10.41
C ASP A 168 -10.83 -8.39 -9.93
N ILE A 169 -9.98 -8.63 -8.92
CA ILE A 169 -9.66 -9.99 -8.42
C ILE A 169 -10.77 -10.58 -7.54
N TYR A 170 -11.41 -9.77 -6.69
CA TYR A 170 -12.35 -10.25 -5.67
C TYR A 170 -13.82 -9.98 -6.00
N PHE A 171 -14.12 -8.96 -6.80
CA PHE A 171 -15.49 -8.53 -7.11
C PHE A 171 -15.81 -8.52 -8.63
N GLY A 172 -14.79 -8.71 -9.49
CA GLY A 172 -14.86 -8.56 -10.94
C GLY A 172 -15.41 -9.76 -11.68
N GLY A 173 -16.65 -10.15 -11.38
CA GLY A 173 -17.35 -11.24 -12.05
C GLY A 173 -18.87 -11.02 -12.14
N GLY A 174 -19.31 -9.91 -12.75
CA GLY A 174 -20.70 -9.74 -13.20
C GLY A 174 -21.31 -8.39 -12.83
N GLY A 175 -21.78 -7.65 -13.84
CA GLY A 175 -22.50 -6.40 -13.64
C GLY A 175 -23.90 -6.59 -13.04
N GLY A 176 -24.38 -5.53 -12.37
CA GLY A 176 -25.81 -5.29 -12.13
C GLY A 176 -26.32 -5.56 -10.71
N THR A 177 -26.74 -4.47 -10.06
CA THR A 177 -27.77 -4.34 -8.99
C THR A 177 -27.53 -4.83 -7.55
N THR A 178 -27.64 -3.85 -6.63
CA THR A 178 -28.19 -3.85 -5.25
C THR A 178 -27.60 -4.75 -4.14
N VAL A 179 -27.00 -4.07 -3.15
CA VAL A 179 -27.16 -4.18 -1.68
C VAL A 179 -27.11 -5.57 -0.98
N SER A 180 -26.08 -5.68 -0.12
CA SER A 180 -25.97 -6.41 1.16
C SER A 180 -25.55 -7.89 1.23
N LYS A 181 -24.58 -8.08 2.17
CA LYS A 181 -24.25 -9.24 3.01
C LYS A 181 -23.49 -10.42 2.41
N GLY A 182 -22.38 -10.74 3.08
CA GLY A 182 -21.98 -12.13 3.37
C GLY A 182 -20.65 -12.55 2.77
N PHE A 183 -19.61 -12.56 3.60
CA PHE A 183 -18.44 -13.41 3.39
C PHE A 183 -18.87 -14.88 3.40
N MET A 184 -18.66 -15.60 2.30
CA MET A 184 -18.59 -17.06 2.30
C MET A 184 -17.66 -17.49 1.15
N GLY A 185 -16.58 -18.17 1.53
CA GLY A 185 -15.61 -18.67 0.58
C GLY A 185 -16.16 -19.85 -0.23
N ASN A 186 -15.66 -20.00 -1.45
CA ASN A 186 -15.48 -21.32 -2.03
C ASN A 186 -14.32 -21.36 -3.01
N ASN A 187 -13.53 -22.42 -2.84
CA ASN A 187 -12.32 -22.76 -3.55
C ASN A 187 -12.67 -23.43 -4.88
N THR A 188 -12.39 -22.77 -6.01
CA THR A 188 -12.20 -23.47 -7.29
C THR A 188 -11.12 -22.77 -8.11
N ASN A 189 -9.91 -23.35 -8.12
CA ASN A 189 -8.89 -23.09 -9.12
C ASN A 189 -9.43 -23.38 -10.53
N LYS A 190 -9.76 -22.34 -11.30
CA LYS A 190 -9.82 -22.40 -12.76
C LYS A 190 -9.76 -20.99 -13.36
N ILE A 191 -8.69 -20.73 -14.11
CA ILE A 191 -8.49 -19.54 -14.94
C ILE A 191 -9.27 -19.75 -16.25
N PRO A 192 -10.22 -18.88 -16.64
CA PRO A 192 -10.80 -18.92 -17.98
C PRO A 192 -9.85 -18.26 -18.99
N SER A 193 -9.62 -18.93 -20.11
CA SER A 193 -8.90 -18.39 -21.27
C SER A 193 -9.82 -17.49 -22.10
N ILE A 194 -9.30 -16.37 -22.61
CA ILE A 194 -9.98 -15.58 -23.63
C ILE A 194 -9.09 -15.38 -24.85
N ARG A 195 -9.63 -15.82 -26.00
CA ARG A 195 -9.17 -15.57 -27.37
C ARG A 195 -9.47 -14.13 -27.79
N GLY A 196 -8.55 -13.57 -28.57
CA GLY A 196 -8.91 -12.69 -29.69
C GLY A 196 -8.32 -11.29 -29.65
N ALA A 197 -7.12 -11.12 -30.22
CA ALA A 197 -6.80 -9.99 -31.08
C ALA A 197 -5.55 -10.33 -31.91
N LYS A 198 -5.74 -10.58 -33.21
CA LYS A 198 -4.64 -10.60 -34.18
C LYS A 198 -4.10 -9.17 -34.29
N ILE A 199 -2.84 -8.94 -33.92
CA ILE A 199 -2.11 -7.76 -34.39
C ILE A 199 -0.71 -8.19 -34.80
N ASN A 200 -0.37 -7.86 -36.06
CA ASN A 200 0.86 -8.21 -36.76
C ASN A 200 2.10 -7.73 -36.01
N HIS A 201 3.03 -8.64 -35.74
CA HIS A 201 4.34 -8.32 -35.21
C HIS A 201 5.30 -7.88 -36.33
N HIS A 202 5.71 -6.60 -36.29
CA HIS A 202 7.00 -6.20 -36.84
C HIS A 202 7.91 -5.62 -35.73
N ARG A 203 8.69 -6.53 -35.15
CA ARG A 203 10.12 -6.44 -34.80
C ARG A 203 10.68 -5.21 -34.04
N SER A 204 11.01 -5.44 -32.75
CA SER A 204 12.26 -5.03 -32.09
C SER A 204 12.42 -5.77 -30.75
N LYS A 205 13.09 -6.93 -30.77
CA LYS A 205 13.00 -8.00 -29.74
C LYS A 205 14.05 -7.98 -28.62
N GLY A 206 14.89 -6.94 -28.50
CA GLY A 206 16.07 -6.97 -27.60
C GLY A 206 16.07 -6.02 -26.40
N LYS A 207 15.54 -4.80 -26.54
CA LYS A 207 15.64 -3.73 -25.51
C LYS A 207 14.34 -3.47 -24.75
N VAL A 208 13.20 -3.73 -25.38
CA VAL A 208 11.87 -3.52 -24.79
C VAL A 208 11.61 -4.51 -23.64
N LYS A 209 12.06 -5.77 -23.80
CA LYS A 209 11.86 -6.83 -22.80
C LYS A 209 12.52 -6.52 -21.44
N ARG A 210 13.78 -6.07 -21.45
CA ARG A 210 14.54 -5.75 -20.23
C ARG A 210 14.02 -4.50 -19.51
N CYS A 211 13.45 -3.53 -20.24
CA CYS A 211 12.87 -2.33 -19.63
C CYS A 211 11.53 -2.65 -18.94
N CYS A 212 10.64 -3.41 -19.59
CA CYS A 212 9.34 -3.79 -19.01
C CYS A 212 9.49 -4.68 -17.76
N GLU A 213 10.46 -5.60 -17.74
CA GLU A 213 10.77 -6.43 -16.56
C GLU A 213 11.16 -5.57 -15.33
N LEU A 214 11.97 -4.53 -15.53
CA LEU A 214 12.33 -3.57 -14.48
C LEU A 214 11.15 -2.72 -14.00
N ALA A 215 10.18 -2.42 -14.86
CA ALA A 215 8.98 -1.67 -14.49
C ALA A 215 8.04 -2.49 -13.59
N GLY A 216 7.84 -3.77 -13.94
CA GLY A 216 7.07 -4.71 -13.13
C GLY A 216 7.66 -4.89 -11.74
N LEU A 217 8.98 -5.09 -11.66
CA LEU A 217 9.71 -5.17 -10.39
C LEU A 217 9.61 -3.86 -9.60
N ALA A 218 9.77 -2.70 -10.24
CA ALA A 218 9.63 -1.42 -9.55
C ALA A 218 8.27 -1.27 -8.88
N LEU A 219 7.20 -1.58 -9.63
CA LEU A 219 5.84 -1.54 -9.12
C LEU A 219 5.65 -2.55 -7.98
N GLN A 220 6.20 -3.77 -8.11
CA GLN A 220 6.16 -4.79 -7.05
C GLN A 220 6.67 -4.24 -5.74
N PHE A 221 7.90 -3.75 -5.73
CA PHE A 221 8.56 -3.33 -4.51
C PHE A 221 7.86 -2.14 -3.87
N ILE A 222 7.31 -1.21 -4.67
CA ILE A 222 6.54 -0.09 -4.12
C ILE A 222 5.23 -0.58 -3.50
N ILE A 223 4.51 -1.49 -4.17
CA ILE A 223 3.30 -2.10 -3.61
C ILE A 223 3.63 -2.80 -2.30
N SER A 224 4.70 -3.60 -2.27
CA SER A 224 5.15 -4.31 -1.09
C SER A 224 5.43 -3.37 0.07
N ALA A 225 6.13 -2.26 -0.21
CA ALA A 225 6.45 -1.25 0.78
C ALA A 225 5.20 -0.58 1.36
N VAL A 226 4.23 -0.28 0.50
CA VAL A 226 2.98 0.40 0.85
C VAL A 226 2.05 -0.51 1.66
N LEU A 227 1.97 -1.80 1.30
CA LEU A 227 1.07 -2.74 1.95
C LEU A 227 1.70 -3.49 3.13
N GLY A 228 3.03 -3.53 3.20
CA GLY A 228 3.79 -4.17 4.28
C GLY A 228 4.40 -5.54 3.94
N ASP A 229 4.34 -6.02 2.68
CA ASP A 229 4.90 -7.32 2.31
C ASP A 229 5.15 -7.55 0.81
N PRO A 230 6.26 -8.17 0.37
CA PRO A 230 6.48 -8.65 -1.00
C PRO A 230 5.88 -10.03 -1.30
N THR A 231 4.55 -10.16 -1.25
CA THR A 231 3.84 -11.42 -1.53
C THR A 231 3.68 -11.74 -3.02
N THR A 232 3.37 -13.01 -3.30
CA THR A 232 3.04 -13.58 -4.63
C THR A 232 1.79 -12.93 -5.27
N ILE A 233 0.83 -12.45 -4.47
CA ILE A 233 -0.36 -11.74 -4.97
C ILE A 233 0.04 -10.47 -5.72
N ILE A 234 1.11 -9.80 -5.28
CA ILE A 234 1.62 -8.61 -5.96
C ILE A 234 2.08 -8.96 -7.38
N ALA A 235 2.66 -10.15 -7.60
CA ALA A 235 3.04 -10.62 -8.94
C ALA A 235 1.82 -10.77 -9.88
N GLY A 236 0.67 -11.23 -9.36
CA GLY A 236 -0.57 -11.32 -10.13
C GLY A 236 -1.14 -9.95 -10.51
N VAL A 237 -1.11 -9.00 -9.58
CA VAL A 237 -1.49 -7.59 -9.82
C VAL A 237 -0.60 -6.96 -10.90
N ILE A 238 0.72 -7.19 -10.84
CA ILE A 238 1.67 -6.72 -11.86
C ILE A 238 1.39 -7.33 -13.22
N GLY A 239 1.06 -8.63 -13.28
CA GLY A 239 0.70 -9.32 -14.52
C GLY A 239 -0.47 -8.65 -15.24
N SER A 240 -1.50 -8.24 -14.49
CA SER A 240 -2.65 -7.48 -15.03
C SER A 240 -2.24 -6.10 -15.56
N PHE A 241 -1.35 -5.40 -14.85
CA PHE A 241 -0.88 -4.08 -15.28
C PHE A 241 0.02 -4.11 -16.51
N ILE A 242 0.93 -5.08 -16.60
CA ILE A 242 1.79 -5.24 -17.77
C ILE A 242 0.98 -5.68 -18.99
N ALA A 243 -0.11 -6.43 -18.81
CA ALA A 243 -0.98 -6.86 -19.91
C ALA A 243 -1.90 -5.75 -20.47
N ARG A 244 -2.07 -4.65 -19.73
CA ARG A 244 -2.95 -3.51 -20.10
C ARG A 244 -2.20 -2.31 -20.71
N GLY A 245 -0.87 -2.33 -20.77
CA GLY A 245 -0.02 -1.28 -21.34
C GLY A 245 0.72 -1.73 -22.60
#